data_AF-A0A3M5VN38-F1
#
_entry.id   AF-A0A3M5VN38-F1
#
_cell.length_a   1.000
_cell.length_b   1.000
_cell.length_c   1.000
_cell.angle_alpha   90.00
_cell.angle_beta   90.00
_cell.angle_gamma   90.00
#
_symmetry.space_group_name_H-M   'P 1'
#
loop_
_entity.id
_entity.type
_entity.pdbx_description
1 polymer ?
#
loop_
_entity_poly.entity_id
_entity_poly.type
_entity_poly.pdbx_seq_one_letter_code
_entity_poly.pdbx_strand_id
1 'polypeptide(L)'
;VAGVQPIKGLAQNVSVRRNAQGMPLIESNTFHDALFSLGYVHASDRITQMVTLRLLAQGRLAEMSGPQVLDVDRFMRAVNLKKNAGELYNASSPRLKRF
;
A
#
# COMPACT_ATOMS: atom_id res chain seq x y z
N VAL A 1 14.81 14.16 3.52
CA VAL A 1 14.91 15.51 2.91
C VAL A 1 13.72 16.32 3.38
N ALA A 2 13.96 17.45 4.03
CA ALA A 2 12.91 18.42 4.32
C ALA A 2 12.70 19.29 3.08
N GLY A 3 11.45 19.59 2.75
CA GLY A 3 11.13 20.38 1.56
C GLY A 3 9.69 20.18 1.12
N VAL A 4 9.35 20.80 0.00
CA VAL A 4 8.04 20.68 -0.64
C VAL A 4 8.20 19.86 -1.91
N GLN A 5 7.40 18.82 -2.07
CA GLN A 5 7.38 17.98 -3.26
C GLN A 5 6.02 18.11 -3.96
N PRO A 6 5.96 18.58 -5.21
CA PRO A 6 4.72 18.55 -5.97
C PRO A 6 4.39 17.10 -6.33
N ILE A 7 3.17 16.66 -6.00
CA ILE A 7 2.69 15.31 -6.28
C ILE A 7 1.33 15.39 -6.95
N LYS A 8 1.19 14.70 -8.09
CA LYS A 8 -0.08 14.58 -8.79
C LYS A 8 -1.02 13.66 -8.01
N GLY A 9 -2.26 14.10 -7.79
CA GLY A 9 -3.31 13.31 -7.14
C GLY A 9 -3.81 13.87 -5.81
N LEU A 10 -3.08 14.81 -5.21
CA LEU A 10 -3.57 15.62 -4.10
C LEU A 10 -4.51 16.73 -4.60
N ALA A 11 -5.58 16.96 -3.87
CA ALA A 11 -6.51 18.07 -4.08
C ALA A 11 -6.05 19.33 -3.34
N GLN A 12 -5.42 19.18 -2.18
CA GLN A 12 -4.86 20.27 -1.38
C GLN A 12 -3.47 19.92 -0.81
N ASN A 13 -2.80 20.94 -0.25
CA ASN A 13 -1.52 20.73 0.42
C ASN A 13 -1.67 19.84 1.66
N VAL A 14 -0.70 18.95 1.88
CA VAL A 14 -0.59 18.09 3.06
C VAL A 14 0.75 18.33 3.73
N SER A 15 0.75 18.43 5.06
CA SER A 15 1.96 18.50 5.88
C SER A 15 2.29 17.10 6.41
N VAL A 16 3.53 16.66 6.21
CA VAL A 16 4.05 15.42 6.77
C VAL A 16 5.28 15.74 7.61
N ARG A 17 5.20 15.45 8.92
CA ARG A 17 6.30 15.63 9.87
C ARG A 17 6.64 14.28 10.49
N ARG A 18 7.85 14.12 11.03
CA ARG A 18 8.23 12.94 11.81
C ARG A 18 8.57 13.35 13.24
N ASN A 19 8.12 12.57 14.22
CA ASN A 19 8.53 12.80 15.61
C ASN A 19 9.96 12.29 15.86
N ALA A 20 10.42 12.39 17.11
CA ALA A 20 11.76 11.96 17.52
C ALA A 20 12.06 10.47 17.23
N GLN A 21 11.04 9.62 17.20
CA GLN A 21 11.14 8.20 16.88
C GLN A 21 10.99 7.89 15.38
N GLY A 22 10.84 8.92 14.54
CA GLY A 22 10.67 8.77 13.10
C GLY A 22 9.24 8.43 12.66
N MET A 23 8.26 8.38 13.57
CA MET A 23 6.86 8.10 13.23
C MET A 23 6.27 9.27 12.43
N PRO A 24 5.62 9.02 11.29
CA PRO A 24 5.01 10.08 10.48
C PRO A 24 3.72 10.60 11.11
N LEU A 25 3.56 11.93 11.08
CA LEU A 25 2.37 12.67 11.43
C LEU A 25 1.87 13.35 10.15
N ILE A 26 0.67 13.01 9.72
CA ILE A 26 0.06 13.50 8.47
C ILE A 26 -1.08 14.46 8.85
N GLU A 27 -0.97 15.70 8.38
CA GLU A 27 -1.96 16.76 8.59
C GLU A 27 -2.55 17.17 7.23
N SER A 28 -3.85 16.95 7.04
CA SER A 28 -4.56 17.16 5.78
C SER A 28 -5.96 17.72 6.02
N ASN A 29 -6.47 18.53 5.08
CA ASN A 29 -7.80 19.13 5.17
C ASN A 29 -8.92 18.25 4.57
N THR A 30 -8.57 17.20 3.82
CA THR A 30 -9.55 16.32 3.19
C THR A 30 -9.22 14.86 3.48
N PHE A 31 -10.25 14.01 3.53
CA PHE A 31 -10.07 12.58 3.74
C PHE A 31 -9.35 11.90 2.56
N HIS A 32 -9.60 12.37 1.34
CA HIS A 32 -8.89 11.92 0.14
C HIS A 32 -7.38 12.15 0.25
N ASP A 33 -6.98 13.38 0.60
CA ASP A 33 -5.57 13.74 0.72
C ASP A 33 -4.89 13.01 1.90
N ALA A 34 -5.64 12.74 2.98
CA ALA A 34 -5.17 11.94 4.11
C ALA A 34 -4.80 10.52 3.66
N LEU A 35 -5.70 9.83 2.95
CA LEU A 35 -5.49 8.46 2.48
C LEU A 35 -4.40 8.39 1.41
N PHE A 36 -4.40 9.32 0.46
CA PHE A 36 -3.36 9.42 -0.56
C PHE A 36 -1.97 9.58 0.07
N SER A 37 -1.85 10.52 1.03
CA SER A 37 -0.59 10.80 1.72
C SER A 37 -0.16 9.65 2.61
N LEU A 38 -1.10 8.94 3.25
CA LEU A 38 -0.80 7.71 4.00
C LEU A 38 -0.16 6.66 3.09
N GLY A 39 -0.71 6.44 1.90
CA GLY A 39 -0.13 5.54 0.89
C GLY A 39 1.26 5.98 0.45
N TYR A 40 1.46 7.28 0.21
CA TYR A 40 2.76 7.84 -0.17
C TYR A 40 3.82 7.66 0.92
N VAL A 41 3.48 7.92 2.19
CA VAL A 41 4.38 7.76 3.33
C VAL A 41 4.69 6.27 3.57
N HIS A 42 3.68 5.40 3.49
CA HIS A 42 3.90 3.95 3.55
C HIS A 42 4.87 3.47 2.47
N ALA A 43 4.70 3.90 1.22
CA ALA A 43 5.63 3.55 0.16
C ALA A 43 7.04 4.09 0.46
N SER A 44 7.15 5.35 0.90
CA SER A 44 8.44 5.97 1.22
C SER A 44 9.22 5.18 2.28
N ASP A 45 8.54 4.63 3.29
CA ASP A 45 9.18 3.95 4.41
C ASP A 45 9.22 2.42 4.24
N ARG A 46 8.30 1.81 3.46
CA ARG A 46 8.00 0.37 3.47
C ARG A 46 7.77 -0.25 2.09
N ILE A 47 8.18 0.40 0.99
CA ILE A 47 7.88 -0.10 -0.37
C ILE A 47 8.27 -1.57 -0.57
N THR A 48 9.47 -1.98 -0.13
CA THR A 48 9.91 -3.37 -0.26
C THR A 48 9.00 -4.33 0.50
N GLN A 49 8.64 -4.00 1.75
CA GLN A 49 7.71 -4.82 2.55
C GLN A 49 6.34 -4.93 1.87
N MET A 50 5.79 -3.82 1.37
CA MET A 50 4.50 -3.79 0.70
C MET A 50 4.50 -4.63 -0.57
N VAL A 51 5.55 -4.51 -1.40
CA VAL A 51 5.69 -5.30 -2.63
C VAL A 51 5.86 -6.78 -2.32
N THR A 52 6.71 -7.14 -1.34
CA THR A 52 6.91 -8.52 -0.90
C THR A 52 5.60 -9.17 -0.46
N LEU A 53 4.83 -8.50 0.41
CA LEU A 53 3.55 -9.03 0.90
C LEU A 53 2.51 -9.14 -0.24
N ARG A 54 2.48 -8.16 -1.16
CA ARG A 54 1.61 -8.21 -2.34
C ARG A 54 1.96 -9.38 -3.25
N LEU A 55 3.24 -9.63 -3.51
CA LEU A 55 3.70 -10.76 -4.34
C LEU A 55 3.41 -12.09 -3.65
N LEU A 56 3.69 -12.21 -2.34
CA LEU A 56 3.36 -13.38 -1.54
C LEU A 56 1.86 -13.71 -1.63
N ALA A 57 0.99 -12.72 -1.38
CA ALA A 57 -0.47 -12.92 -1.44
C ALA A 57 -0.97 -13.30 -2.85
N GLN A 58 -0.22 -12.95 -3.90
CA GLN A 58 -0.52 -13.33 -5.29
C GLN A 58 0.14 -14.65 -5.71
N GLY A 59 0.95 -15.28 -4.85
CA GLY A 59 1.78 -16.42 -5.20
C GLY A 59 2.79 -16.10 -6.30
N ARG A 60 3.48 -14.97 -6.17
CA ARG A 60 4.47 -14.43 -7.12
C ARG A 60 5.78 -14.02 -6.43
N LEU A 61 6.03 -14.50 -5.21
CA LEU A 61 7.22 -14.13 -4.44
C LEU A 61 8.51 -14.58 -5.13
N ALA A 62 8.48 -15.67 -5.91
CA ALA A 62 9.64 -16.15 -6.66
C ALA A 62 10.17 -15.15 -7.70
N GLU A 63 9.33 -14.22 -8.17
CA GLU A 63 9.76 -13.14 -9.08
C GLU A 63 10.78 -12.20 -8.44
N MET A 64 10.75 -12.07 -7.11
CA MET A 64 11.69 -11.23 -6.36
C MET A 64 12.76 -12.05 -5.63
N SER A 65 12.38 -13.22 -5.11
CA SER A 65 13.24 -14.00 -4.21
C SER A 65 13.93 -15.20 -4.88
N GLY A 66 13.60 -15.52 -6.13
CA GLY A 66 14.18 -16.66 -6.85
C GLY A 66 13.41 -17.98 -6.68
N PRO A 67 13.85 -19.05 -7.37
CA PRO A 67 13.08 -20.29 -7.52
C PRO A 67 12.89 -21.09 -6.24
N GLN A 68 13.69 -20.86 -5.19
CA GLN A 68 13.60 -21.61 -3.92
C GLN A 68 12.29 -21.40 -3.16
N VAL A 69 11.48 -20.39 -3.52
CA VAL A 69 10.16 -20.14 -2.91
C VAL A 69 8.99 -20.55 -3.82
N LEU A 70 9.23 -21.32 -4.89
CA LEU A 70 8.16 -21.74 -5.80
C LEU A 70 7.06 -22.55 -5.13
N ASP A 71 7.39 -23.36 -4.12
CA ASP A 71 6.38 -24.12 -3.37
C ASP A 71 5.48 -23.22 -2.52
N VAL A 72 6.04 -22.12 -1.98
CA VAL A 72 5.25 -21.06 -1.32
C VAL A 72 4.30 -20.42 -2.32
N ASP A 73 4.78 -20.10 -3.53
CA ASP A 73 3.94 -19.51 -4.57
C ASP A 73 2.81 -20.45 -5.01
N ARG A 74 3.09 -21.75 -5.17
CA ARG A 74 2.08 -22.78 -5.48
C ARG A 74 1.02 -22.85 -4.38
N PHE A 75 1.44 -22.88 -3.11
CA PHE A 75 0.54 -22.87 -1.97
C PHE A 75 -0.33 -21.61 -1.94
N MET A 76 0.25 -20.42 -2.06
CA MET A 76 -0.49 -19.16 -1.99
C MET A 76 -1.48 -18.99 -3.16
N ARG A 77 -1.19 -19.55 -4.34
CA ARG A 77 -2.16 -19.63 -5.45
C ARG A 77 -3.35 -20.50 -5.10
N ALA A 78 -3.15 -21.61 -4.37
CA ALA A 78 -4.25 -22.45 -3.89
C ALA A 78 -5.11 -21.72 -2.84
N VAL A 79 -4.50 -20.92 -1.95
CA VAL A 79 -5.24 -20.05 -1.00
C VAL A 79 -6.08 -19.00 -1.73
N ASN A 80 -5.60 -18.52 -2.88
CA ASN A 80 -6.33 -17.66 -3.81
C ASN A 80 -6.82 -16.32 -3.20
N LEU A 81 -6.00 -15.69 -2.36
CA LEU A 81 -6.32 -14.42 -1.70
C LEU A 81 -6.69 -13.31 -2.69
N LYS A 82 -6.09 -13.29 -3.88
CA LYS A 82 -6.40 -12.30 -4.92
C LYS A 82 -7.85 -12.36 -5.36
N LYS A 83 -8.41 -13.56 -5.57
CA LYS A 83 -9.82 -13.74 -5.94
C LYS A 83 -10.73 -13.27 -4.80
N ASN A 84 -10.48 -13.78 -3.59
CA ASN A 84 -11.30 -13.45 -2.42
C ASN A 84 -11.30 -11.94 -2.12
N ALA A 85 -10.14 -11.27 -2.25
CA ALA A 85 -10.04 -9.83 -2.10
C ALA A 85 -10.86 -9.07 -3.16
N GLY A 86 -10.88 -9.56 -4.41
CA GLY A 86 -11.70 -8.99 -5.47
C GLY A 86 -13.20 -9.13 -5.21
N GLU A 87 -13.64 -10.29 -4.72
CA GLU A 87 -15.04 -10.52 -4.33
C GLU A 87 -15.47 -9.62 -3.17
N LEU A 88 -14.64 -9.52 -2.12
CA LEU A 88 -14.88 -8.62 -0.99
C LEU A 88 -14.91 -7.16 -1.41
N TYR A 89 -13.97 -6.73 -2.26
CA TYR A 89 -13.96 -5.38 -2.79
C TYR A 89 -15.24 -5.12 -3.60
N ASN A 90 -15.65 -6.03 -4.48
CA ASN A 90 -16.88 -5.89 -5.26
C ASN A 90 -18.13 -5.82 -4.40
N ALA A 91 -18.18 -6.56 -3.29
CA ALA A 91 -19.28 -6.53 -2.32
C ALA A 91 -19.25 -5.31 -1.40
N SER A 92 -18.16 -4.54 -1.37
CA SER A 92 -18.03 -3.40 -0.47
C SER A 92 -18.88 -2.19 -0.86
N SER A 93 -19.16 -1.33 0.13
CA SER A 93 -19.99 -0.13 -0.04
C SER A 93 -19.38 0.86 -1.05
N PRO A 94 -20.22 1.65 -1.76
CA PRO A 94 -19.72 2.69 -2.67
C PRO A 94 -18.78 3.69 -1.99
N ARG A 95 -18.99 3.97 -0.71
CA ARG A 95 -18.12 4.85 0.08
C ARG A 95 -16.70 4.29 0.20
N LEU A 96 -16.54 2.97 0.40
CA LEU A 96 -15.21 2.35 0.52
C LEU A 96 -14.44 2.40 -0.81
N LYS A 97 -15.15 2.30 -1.94
CA LYS A 97 -14.56 2.31 -3.29
C LYS A 97 -14.26 3.72 -3.83
N ARG A 98 -14.77 4.76 -3.16
CA ARG A 98 -14.68 6.15 -3.62
C ARG A 98 -13.30 6.76 -3.39
N PHE A 99 -12.59 6.29 -2.37
CA PHE A 99 -11.24 6.72 -2.02
C PHE A 99 -10.25 5.62 -2.38
#